data_AF-A0A962VWU2-F1
#
_entry.id   AF-A0A962VWU2-F1
#
_cell.length_a   1.000
_cell.length_b   1.000
_cell.length_c   1.000
_cell.angle_alpha   90.00
_cell.angle_beta   90.00
_cell.angle_gamma   90.00
#
_symmetry.space_group_name_H-M   'P 1'
#
loop_
_entity.id
_entity.type
_entity.pdbx_description
1 polymer ?
#
loop_
_entity_poly.entity_id
_entity_poly.type
_entity_poly.pdbx_seq_one_letter_code
_entity_poly.pdbx_strand_id
1 'polypeptide(L)'
;SLTCPVGINTGAMMLKKRSQQRGQTAQRIGNWVAKHFSGVTTATRFNLAAANLSHTVFGSTLQGGVTGAVRKLSGNRLPLWNRYMPSAGAMPKPETNAAPDRPRVVYFPSCASRTMGPAKGDPESDALPVKTAALLRKAGFEVILPEDNGSLCCGQPFESKGLPEQADAKRREVEQALLKASRNGQDPIVFDTTPCALRVKKNQAQTPLKLYDI
;
A
#
# COMPACT_ATOMS: atom_id res chain seq x y z
N SER A 1 11.39 -8.66 23.63
CA SER A 1 11.58 -7.64 24.68
C SER A 1 12.56 -6.59 24.17
N LEU A 2 12.07 -5.37 23.99
CA LEU A 2 12.78 -4.11 24.22
C LEU A 2 11.67 -3.07 24.42
N THR A 3 10.96 -3.25 25.53
CA THR A 3 10.02 -2.26 26.05
C THR A 3 10.84 -1.01 26.32
N CYS A 4 10.67 0.01 25.48
CA CYS A 4 11.25 1.33 25.72
C CYS A 4 10.83 1.74 27.15
N PRO A 5 11.77 1.84 28.11
CA PRO A 5 11.48 1.75 29.56
C PRO A 5 10.72 2.95 30.12
N VAL A 6 10.36 3.92 29.28
CA VAL A 6 9.86 5.23 29.71
C VAL A 6 8.34 5.36 29.57
N GLY A 7 7.62 4.38 29.00
CA GLY A 7 6.16 4.49 28.74
C GLY A 7 5.77 5.60 27.75
N ILE A 8 6.73 6.39 27.27
CA ILE A 8 6.55 7.47 26.30
C ILE A 8 6.54 6.88 24.90
N ASN A 9 5.45 7.10 24.16
CA ASN A 9 5.38 6.76 22.75
C ASN A 9 6.14 7.81 21.92
N THR A 10 7.46 7.62 21.79
CA THR A 10 8.34 8.50 21.00
C THR A 10 7.94 8.54 19.52
N GLY A 11 7.32 7.47 19.00
CA GLY A 11 6.73 7.44 17.66
C GLY A 11 5.61 8.47 17.49
N ALA A 12 4.66 8.52 18.42
CA ALA A 12 3.59 9.51 18.43
C ALA A 12 4.12 10.93 18.58
N MET A 13 5.13 11.14 19.43
CA MET A 13 5.82 12.42 19.57
C MET A 13 6.45 12.87 18.24
N MET A 14 7.15 11.98 17.54
CA MET A 14 7.76 12.28 16.25
C MET A 14 6.72 12.61 15.17
N LEU A 15 5.58 11.93 15.15
CA LEU A 15 4.49 12.24 14.23
C LEU A 15 3.89 13.62 14.52
N LYS A 16 3.68 13.96 15.79
CA LYS A 16 3.21 15.30 16.21
C LYS A 16 4.18 16.39 15.79
N LYS A 17 5.49 16.19 16.03
CA LYS A 17 6.53 17.14 15.61
C LYS A 17 6.58 17.30 14.09
N ARG A 18 6.48 16.21 13.34
CA ARG A 18 6.38 16.26 11.86
C ARG A 18 5.17 17.07 11.42
N SER A 19 4.01 16.85 12.03
CA SER A 19 2.78 17.60 11.72
C SER A 19 2.94 19.10 11.97
N GLN A 20 3.57 19.49 13.09
CA GLN A 20 3.86 20.90 13.41
C GLN A 20 4.82 21.55 12.41
N GLN A 21 5.70 20.76 11.78
CA GLN A 21 6.64 21.23 10.76
C GLN A 21 6.02 21.27 9.34
N ARG A 22 4.75 20.87 9.17
CA ARG A 22 4.07 20.93 7.85
C ARG A 22 3.37 22.27 7.66
N GLY A 23 3.96 23.10 6.81
CA GLY A 23 3.30 24.32 6.31
C GLY A 23 2.19 24.04 5.29
N GLN A 24 1.49 25.11 4.88
CA GLN A 24 0.33 25.04 3.99
C GLN A 24 0.60 24.34 2.66
N THR A 25 1.80 24.51 2.07
CA THR A 25 2.18 23.86 0.82
C THR A 25 2.16 22.34 0.94
N ALA A 26 2.67 21.79 2.05
CA ALA A 26 2.68 20.35 2.28
C ALA A 26 1.25 19.81 2.45
N GLN A 27 0.36 20.58 3.10
CA GLN A 27 -1.06 20.24 3.23
C GLN A 27 -1.76 20.23 1.86
N ARG A 28 -1.50 21.23 1.01
CA ARG A 28 -2.07 21.31 -0.35
C ARG A 28 -1.62 20.14 -1.23
N ILE A 29 -0.33 19.83 -1.22
CA ILE A 29 0.22 18.67 -1.95
C ILE A 29 -0.37 17.37 -1.39
N GLY A 30 -0.43 17.22 -0.07
CA GLY A 30 -1.05 16.07 0.59
C GLY A 30 -2.51 15.86 0.17
N ASN A 31 -3.30 16.94 0.17
CA ASN A 31 -4.70 16.92 -0.27
C ASN A 31 -4.83 16.53 -1.75
N TRP A 32 -3.98 17.09 -2.62
CA TRP A 32 -3.99 16.76 -4.04
C TRP A 32 -3.65 15.28 -4.27
N VAL A 33 -2.59 14.77 -3.63
CA VAL A 33 -2.21 13.35 -3.73
C VAL A 33 -3.30 12.43 -3.18
N ALA A 34 -3.95 12.79 -2.07
CA ALA A 34 -5.04 12.02 -1.48
C ALA A 34 -6.26 11.93 -2.41
N LYS A 35 -6.64 13.05 -3.04
CA LYS A 35 -7.77 13.13 -3.99
C LYS A 35 -7.47 12.42 -5.32
N HIS A 36 -6.22 12.49 -5.80
CA HIS A 36 -5.81 11.90 -7.08
C HIS A 36 -5.04 10.58 -6.91
N PHE A 37 -5.31 9.85 -5.83
CA PHE A 37 -4.51 8.68 -5.44
C PHE A 37 -4.45 7.58 -6.51
N SER A 38 -5.57 7.35 -7.21
CA SER A 38 -5.61 6.39 -8.34
C SER A 38 -4.61 6.78 -9.43
N GLY A 39 -4.61 8.04 -9.88
CA GLY A 39 -3.65 8.54 -10.86
C GLY A 39 -2.20 8.45 -10.38
N VAL A 40 -1.94 8.78 -9.11
CA VAL A 40 -0.61 8.69 -8.50
C VAL A 40 -0.10 7.25 -8.48
N THR A 41 -0.92 6.28 -8.08
CA THR A 41 -0.51 4.87 -8.05
C THR A 41 -0.33 4.29 -9.46
N THR A 42 -1.19 4.67 -10.42
CA THR A 42 -1.04 4.28 -11.83
C THR A 42 0.24 4.83 -12.44
N ALA A 43 0.53 6.13 -12.25
CA ALA A 43 1.77 6.74 -12.71
C ALA A 43 2.99 6.06 -12.08
N THR A 44 2.90 5.71 -10.79
CA THR A 44 3.97 4.98 -10.09
C THR A 44 4.20 3.60 -10.71
N ARG A 45 3.14 2.81 -10.93
CA ARG A 45 3.23 1.50 -11.61
C ARG A 45 3.84 1.62 -13.00
N PHE A 46 3.43 2.61 -13.78
CA PHE A 46 3.98 2.86 -15.11
C PHE A 46 5.48 3.16 -15.05
N ASN A 47 5.90 4.05 -14.13
CA ASN A 47 7.31 4.35 -13.93
C ASN A 47 8.11 3.10 -13.52
N LEU A 48 7.57 2.25 -12.65
CA LEU A 48 8.20 0.99 -12.26
C LEU A 48 8.27 -0.03 -13.41
N ALA A 49 7.28 -0.05 -14.31
CA ALA A 49 7.30 -0.90 -15.50
C ALA A 49 8.38 -0.43 -16.49
N ALA A 50 8.39 0.87 -16.81
CA ALA A 50 9.43 1.48 -17.65
C ALA A 50 10.82 1.26 -17.06
N ALA A 51 10.90 1.34 -15.73
CA ALA A 51 12.10 1.09 -14.98
C ALA A 51 12.63 -0.33 -15.13
N ASN A 52 11.76 -1.30 -14.95
CA ASN A 52 12.10 -2.71 -15.09
C ASN A 52 12.54 -3.03 -16.54
N LEU A 53 11.89 -2.43 -17.54
CA LEU A 53 12.27 -2.59 -18.95
C LEU A 53 13.66 -2.01 -19.24
N SER A 54 13.99 -0.85 -18.66
CA SER A 54 15.34 -0.29 -18.76
C SER A 54 16.38 -1.26 -18.16
N HIS A 55 16.07 -1.91 -17.02
CA HIS A 55 16.90 -2.95 -16.42
C HIS A 55 17.05 -4.21 -17.29
N THR A 56 16.06 -4.56 -18.12
CA THR A 56 16.17 -5.68 -19.05
C THR A 56 17.01 -5.34 -20.27
N VAL A 57 16.94 -4.10 -20.77
CA VAL A 57 17.64 -3.66 -21.98
C VAL A 57 19.10 -3.30 -21.72
N PHE A 58 19.37 -2.51 -20.67
CA PHE A 58 20.72 -1.94 -20.44
C PHE A 58 21.57 -2.70 -19.42
N GLY A 59 21.01 -3.71 -18.75
CA GLY A 59 21.69 -4.47 -17.69
C GLY A 59 21.86 -3.68 -16.39
N SER A 60 21.91 -4.39 -15.25
CA SER A 60 21.94 -3.78 -13.91
C SER A 60 23.22 -2.98 -13.62
N THR A 61 24.33 -3.28 -14.30
CA THR A 61 25.66 -2.73 -14.00
C THR A 61 25.82 -1.29 -14.50
N LEU A 62 25.30 -0.96 -15.69
CA LEU A 62 25.33 0.41 -16.22
C LEU A 62 24.38 1.35 -15.48
N GLN A 63 23.28 0.80 -14.96
CA GLN A 63 22.20 1.58 -14.35
C GLN A 63 22.57 2.12 -12.96
N GLY A 64 23.33 1.36 -12.16
CA GLY A 64 23.82 1.85 -10.86
C GLY A 64 24.76 3.05 -10.97
N GLY A 65 25.61 3.08 -12.01
CA GLY A 65 26.53 4.19 -12.28
C GLY A 65 25.82 5.45 -12.76
N VAL A 66 24.92 5.31 -13.75
CA VAL A 66 24.17 6.45 -14.31
C VAL A 66 23.21 7.05 -13.28
N THR A 67 22.49 6.22 -12.52
CA THR A 67 21.56 6.72 -11.50
C THR A 67 22.29 7.32 -10.31
N GLY A 68 23.49 6.84 -9.97
CA GLY A 68 24.38 7.47 -9.01
C GLY A 68 24.81 8.87 -9.44
N ALA A 69 25.19 9.05 -10.71
CA ALA A 69 25.55 10.36 -11.27
C ALA A 69 24.35 11.32 -11.29
N VAL A 70 23.18 10.86 -11.76
CA VAL A 70 21.93 11.65 -11.78
C VAL A 70 21.50 12.04 -10.36
N ARG A 71 21.59 11.13 -9.40
CA ARG A 71 21.32 11.44 -7.99
C ARG A 71 22.27 12.50 -7.46
N LYS A 72 23.58 12.39 -7.74
CA LYS A 72 24.59 13.37 -7.32
C LYS A 72 24.32 14.74 -7.93
N LEU A 73 24.03 14.80 -9.23
CA LEU A 73 23.66 16.03 -9.94
C LEU A 73 22.37 16.65 -9.42
N SER A 74 21.40 15.84 -8.98
CA SER A 74 20.15 16.33 -8.38
C SER A 74 20.30 16.88 -6.95
N GLY A 75 21.48 16.78 -6.34
CA GLY A 75 21.71 17.09 -4.93
C GLY A 75 21.05 16.08 -3.99
N ASN A 76 21.11 14.78 -4.31
CA ASN A 76 20.49 13.69 -3.55
C ASN A 76 18.95 13.75 -3.44
N ARG A 77 18.28 14.51 -4.34
CA ARG A 77 16.82 14.60 -4.36
C ARG A 77 16.16 13.41 -5.05
N LEU A 78 16.87 12.75 -5.96
CA LEU A 78 16.39 11.56 -6.65
C LEU A 78 16.83 10.28 -5.90
N PRO A 79 15.94 9.28 -5.78
CA PRO A 79 16.29 8.01 -5.17
C PRO A 79 17.33 7.26 -6.01
N LEU A 80 18.17 6.45 -5.35
CA LEU A 80 19.04 5.51 -6.07
C LEU A 80 18.18 4.41 -6.66
N TRP A 81 18.39 4.17 -7.94
CA TRP A 81 17.76 3.07 -8.62
C TRP A 81 18.75 1.91 -8.66
N ASN A 82 18.42 0.83 -7.97
CA ASN A 82 19.29 -0.32 -7.80
C ASN A 82 18.61 -1.60 -8.30
N ARG A 83 19.36 -2.71 -8.34
CA ARG A 83 18.87 -4.03 -8.79
C ARG A 83 17.70 -4.59 -7.97
N TYR A 84 17.46 -4.08 -6.77
CA TYR A 84 16.39 -4.50 -5.86
C TYR A 84 15.16 -3.60 -5.95
N MET A 85 15.13 -2.69 -6.93
CA MET A 85 13.96 -1.86 -7.19
C MET A 85 12.79 -2.76 -7.58
N PRO A 86 11.60 -2.57 -6.98
CA PRO A 86 10.43 -3.35 -7.34
C PRO A 86 10.02 -3.13 -8.79
N SER A 87 9.46 -4.17 -9.42
CA SER A 87 8.76 -4.04 -10.69
C SER A 87 7.36 -3.44 -10.48
N ALA A 88 6.58 -3.29 -11.56
CA ALA A 88 5.18 -2.89 -11.43
C ALA A 88 4.37 -4.01 -10.77
N GLY A 89 3.57 -3.67 -9.76
CA GLY A 89 2.70 -4.64 -9.07
C GLY A 89 1.59 -5.18 -9.98
N ALA A 90 0.77 -6.08 -9.45
CA ALA A 90 -0.40 -6.61 -10.14
C ALA A 90 -1.57 -6.81 -9.16
N MET A 91 -2.78 -6.84 -9.70
CA MET A 91 -3.99 -7.16 -8.95
C MET A 91 -4.49 -8.56 -9.36
N PRO A 92 -5.04 -9.34 -8.42
CA PRO A 92 -5.66 -10.62 -8.77
C PRO A 92 -6.85 -10.40 -9.71
N LYS A 93 -7.00 -11.30 -10.68
CA LYS A 93 -8.18 -11.32 -11.55
C LYS A 93 -9.43 -11.66 -10.73
N PRO A 94 -10.59 -11.07 -11.05
CA PRO A 94 -11.87 -11.48 -10.47
C PRO A 94 -12.11 -12.98 -10.67
N GLU A 95 -12.78 -13.62 -9.72
CA GLU A 95 -13.29 -14.98 -9.94
C GLU A 95 -14.52 -14.91 -10.83
N THR A 96 -14.48 -15.58 -11.98
CA THR A 96 -15.61 -15.62 -12.92
C THR A 96 -16.63 -16.70 -12.57
N ASN A 97 -16.24 -17.74 -11.83
CA ASN A 97 -17.09 -18.89 -11.48
C ASN A 97 -16.81 -19.33 -10.03
N ALA A 98 -17.18 -18.50 -9.05
CA ALA A 98 -17.16 -18.95 -7.66
C ALA A 98 -18.24 -20.01 -7.48
N ALA A 99 -17.86 -21.19 -6.97
CA ALA A 99 -18.84 -22.20 -6.58
C ALA A 99 -19.80 -21.60 -5.53
N PRO A 100 -21.11 -21.89 -5.61
CA PRO A 100 -22.04 -21.51 -4.56
C PRO A 100 -21.56 -22.08 -3.20
N ASP A 101 -21.82 -21.34 -2.13
CA ASP A 101 -21.57 -21.72 -0.72
C ASP A 101 -20.12 -21.64 -0.19
N ARG A 102 -19.18 -21.05 -0.93
CA ARG A 102 -17.83 -20.78 -0.38
C ARG A 102 -17.88 -19.67 0.69
N PRO A 103 -17.15 -19.82 1.81
CA PRO A 103 -17.02 -18.73 2.76
C PRO A 103 -16.33 -17.54 2.09
N ARG A 104 -16.86 -16.34 2.30
CA ARG A 104 -16.34 -15.10 1.71
C ARG A 104 -15.26 -14.49 2.58
N VAL A 105 -14.25 -13.94 1.94
CA VAL A 105 -13.23 -13.12 2.60
C VAL A 105 -12.98 -11.87 1.77
N VAL A 106 -13.00 -10.71 2.42
CA VAL A 106 -12.58 -9.47 1.77
C VAL A 106 -11.08 -9.36 1.86
N TYR A 107 -10.39 -9.31 0.73
CA TYR A 107 -8.96 -9.09 0.67
C TYR A 107 -8.67 -7.64 0.31
N PHE A 108 -7.99 -6.92 1.21
CA PHE A 108 -7.53 -5.55 0.99
C PHE A 108 -6.01 -5.51 0.80
N PRO A 109 -5.53 -5.45 -0.45
CA PRO A 109 -4.11 -5.24 -0.71
C PRO A 109 -3.72 -3.79 -0.46
N SER A 110 -2.61 -3.60 0.24
CA SER A 110 -2.06 -2.28 0.49
C SER A 110 -1.72 -1.55 -0.81
N CYS A 111 -1.70 -0.22 -0.76
CA CYS A 111 -1.26 0.57 -1.90
C CYS A 111 0.18 0.27 -2.30
N ALA A 112 1.02 -0.17 -1.36
CA ALA A 112 2.38 -0.59 -1.65
C ALA A 112 2.38 -1.88 -2.47
N SER A 113 1.76 -2.95 -1.97
CA SER A 113 1.76 -4.29 -2.59
C SER A 113 1.13 -4.33 -3.98
N ARG A 114 0.08 -3.53 -4.22
CA ARG A 114 -0.55 -3.46 -5.54
C ARG A 114 0.20 -2.56 -6.52
N THR A 115 1.09 -1.69 -6.04
CA THR A 115 1.84 -0.75 -6.89
C THR A 115 3.24 -1.27 -7.19
N MET A 116 3.89 -1.88 -6.19
CA MET A 116 5.24 -2.40 -6.22
C MET A 116 5.20 -3.94 -6.25
N GLY A 117 5.67 -4.51 -7.35
CA GLY A 117 5.81 -5.96 -7.55
C GLY A 117 7.21 -6.46 -7.16
N PRO A 118 7.46 -7.77 -7.29
CA PRO A 118 8.76 -8.37 -6.99
C PRO A 118 9.88 -7.71 -7.80
N ALA A 119 11.09 -7.68 -7.23
CA ALA A 119 12.26 -7.17 -7.93
C ALA A 119 12.72 -8.16 -9.01
N LYS A 120 13.53 -7.67 -9.95
CA LYS A 120 14.08 -8.52 -11.01
C LYS A 120 15.04 -9.55 -10.41
N GLY A 121 14.73 -10.83 -10.63
CA GLY A 121 15.53 -11.94 -10.12
C GLY A 121 15.10 -12.43 -8.73
N ASP A 122 14.00 -11.92 -8.19
CA ASP A 122 13.37 -12.55 -7.03
C ASP A 122 12.92 -13.99 -7.38
N PRO A 123 13.06 -14.96 -6.46
CA PRO A 123 12.59 -16.33 -6.69
C PRO A 123 11.08 -16.43 -6.92
N GLU A 124 10.32 -15.48 -6.35
CA GLU A 124 8.89 -15.33 -6.56
C GLU A 124 8.64 -14.17 -7.54
N SER A 125 7.90 -14.44 -8.61
CA SER A 125 7.61 -13.46 -9.66
C SER A 125 6.17 -12.94 -9.61
N ASP A 126 5.28 -13.62 -8.91
CA ASP A 126 3.91 -13.16 -8.72
C ASP A 126 3.86 -11.98 -7.75
N ALA A 127 3.08 -10.96 -8.08
CA ALA A 127 2.81 -9.87 -7.14
C ALA A 127 2.09 -10.40 -5.89
N LEU A 128 2.46 -9.88 -4.72
CA LEU A 128 1.89 -10.27 -3.43
C LEU A 128 0.35 -10.33 -3.42
N PRO A 129 -0.40 -9.37 -4.02
CA PRO A 129 -1.86 -9.47 -4.11
C PRO A 129 -2.37 -10.64 -4.93
N VAL A 130 -1.67 -11.01 -6.00
CA VAL A 130 -2.02 -12.17 -6.84
C VAL A 130 -1.80 -13.45 -6.04
N LYS A 131 -0.64 -13.58 -5.39
CA LYS A 131 -0.29 -14.78 -4.61
C LYS A 131 -1.19 -14.97 -3.39
N THR A 132 -1.50 -13.88 -2.68
CA THR A 132 -2.39 -13.91 -1.53
C THR A 132 -3.80 -14.35 -1.91
N ALA A 133 -4.37 -13.78 -2.98
CA ALA A 133 -5.68 -14.20 -3.47
C ALA A 133 -5.67 -15.66 -3.94
N ALA A 134 -4.61 -16.12 -4.61
CA ALA A 134 -4.47 -17.51 -5.01
C ALA A 134 -4.42 -18.46 -3.79
N LEU A 135 -3.72 -18.07 -2.72
CA LEU A 135 -3.66 -18.83 -1.47
C LEU A 135 -5.05 -18.92 -0.80
N LEU A 136 -5.75 -17.80 -0.65
CA LEU A 136 -7.10 -17.76 -0.08
C LEU A 136 -8.09 -18.60 -0.89
N ARG A 137 -8.00 -18.54 -2.22
CA ARG A 137 -8.78 -19.39 -3.13
C ARG A 137 -8.48 -20.86 -2.93
N LYS A 138 -7.20 -21.23 -2.80
CA LYS A 138 -6.79 -22.61 -2.54
C LYS A 138 -7.26 -23.10 -1.17
N ALA A 139 -7.38 -22.20 -0.20
CA ALA A 139 -7.94 -22.48 1.12
C ALA A 139 -9.48 -22.57 1.14
N GLY A 140 -10.16 -22.43 -0.01
CA GLY A 140 -11.61 -22.61 -0.13
C GLY A 140 -12.44 -21.34 -0.04
N PHE A 141 -11.83 -20.16 0.16
CA PHE A 141 -12.57 -18.90 0.28
C PHE A 141 -12.92 -18.27 -1.08
N GLU A 142 -14.10 -17.66 -1.18
CA GLU A 142 -14.41 -16.70 -2.24
C GLU A 142 -13.71 -15.36 -1.91
N VAL A 143 -12.79 -14.92 -2.77
CA VAL A 143 -12.01 -13.70 -2.50
C VAL A 143 -12.69 -12.48 -3.11
N ILE A 144 -13.11 -11.57 -2.23
CA ILE A 144 -13.75 -10.31 -2.59
C ILE A 144 -12.75 -9.18 -2.50
N LEU A 145 -12.62 -8.41 -3.57
CA LEU A 145 -11.83 -7.18 -3.57
C LEU A 145 -12.80 -6.00 -3.45
N PRO A 146 -12.51 -4.98 -2.63
CA PRO A 146 -13.31 -3.75 -2.62
C PRO A 146 -13.40 -3.10 -3.99
N GLU A 147 -14.49 -2.41 -4.26
CA GLU A 147 -14.58 -1.58 -5.47
C GLU A 147 -13.51 -0.47 -5.43
N ASP A 148 -13.11 0.04 -6.61
CA ASP A 148 -12.18 1.16 -6.73
C ASP A 148 -10.82 1.00 -6.00
N ASN A 149 -10.30 -0.22 -5.85
CA ASN A 149 -9.01 -0.49 -5.17
C ASN A 149 -7.86 0.45 -5.56
N GLY A 150 -7.80 0.91 -6.81
CA GLY A 150 -6.79 1.86 -7.27
C GLY A 150 -6.78 3.16 -6.47
N SER A 151 -7.95 3.66 -6.08
CA SER A 151 -8.12 4.92 -5.33
C SER A 151 -7.91 4.75 -3.81
N LEU A 152 -8.07 3.54 -3.27
CA LEU A 152 -8.15 3.29 -1.83
C LEU A 152 -6.78 3.29 -1.13
N CYS A 153 -6.59 4.07 -0.06
CA CYS A 153 -5.35 4.07 0.73
C CYS A 153 -5.70 4.01 2.21
N CYS A 154 -4.99 3.17 2.99
CA CYS A 154 -5.22 3.09 4.44
C CYS A 154 -4.81 4.38 5.20
N GLY A 155 -4.17 5.34 4.54
CA GLY A 155 -3.74 6.61 5.13
C GLY A 155 -2.34 6.59 5.77
N GLN A 156 -1.73 5.41 5.91
CA GLN A 156 -0.44 5.23 6.58
C GLN A 156 0.70 6.11 6.03
N PRO A 157 0.87 6.31 4.71
CA PRO A 157 1.92 7.19 4.18
C PRO A 157 1.73 8.65 4.60
N PHE A 158 0.49 9.14 4.62
CA PHE A 158 0.16 10.51 5.01
C PHE A 158 0.45 10.74 6.50
N GLU A 159 0.00 9.82 7.36
CA GLU A 159 0.29 9.87 8.80
C GLU A 159 1.79 9.90 9.06
N SER A 160 2.54 9.00 8.41
CA SER A 160 4.00 8.93 8.53
C SER A 160 4.71 10.22 8.10
N LYS A 161 4.11 11.00 7.20
CA LYS A 161 4.63 12.30 6.75
C LYS A 161 4.17 13.48 7.61
N GLY A 162 3.30 13.28 8.61
CA GLY A 162 2.74 14.34 9.44
C GLY A 162 1.55 15.04 8.80
N LEU A 163 0.73 14.30 8.06
CA LEU A 163 -0.48 14.77 7.37
C LEU A 163 -1.72 14.02 7.93
N PRO A 164 -2.10 14.25 9.20
CA PRO A 164 -3.12 13.45 9.89
C PRO A 164 -4.52 13.59 9.29
N GLU A 165 -4.90 14.79 8.83
CA GLU A 165 -6.22 15.04 8.21
C GLU A 165 -6.42 14.20 6.94
N GLN A 166 -5.41 14.17 6.07
CA GLN A 166 -5.42 13.38 4.84
C GLN A 166 -5.36 11.89 5.15
N ALA A 167 -4.59 11.50 6.17
CA ALA A 167 -4.53 10.13 6.62
C ALA A 167 -5.90 9.63 7.09
N ASP A 168 -6.62 10.42 7.88
CA ASP A 168 -7.96 10.06 8.37
C ASP A 168 -9.03 10.13 7.29
N ALA A 169 -8.93 11.07 6.34
CA ALA A 169 -9.81 11.10 5.17
C ALA A 169 -9.70 9.80 4.35
N LYS A 170 -8.48 9.39 3.99
CA LYS A 170 -8.25 8.15 3.24
C LYS A 170 -8.65 6.90 4.03
N ARG A 171 -8.43 6.88 5.35
CA ARG A 171 -8.90 5.79 6.21
C ARG A 171 -10.44 5.66 6.15
N ARG A 172 -11.18 6.76 6.27
CA ARG A 172 -12.66 6.72 6.19
C ARG A 172 -13.15 6.21 4.84
N GLU A 173 -12.51 6.60 3.75
CA GLU A 173 -12.83 6.07 2.41
C GLU A 173 -12.64 4.54 2.35
N VAL A 174 -11.54 4.02 2.92
CA VAL A 174 -11.30 2.57 3.02
C VAL A 174 -12.35 1.90 3.89
N GLU A 175 -12.70 2.46 5.05
CA GLU A 175 -13.72 1.90 5.93
C GLU A 175 -15.08 1.78 5.23
N GLN A 176 -15.48 2.80 4.46
CA GLN A 176 -16.72 2.76 3.67
C GLN A 176 -16.67 1.68 2.59
N ALA A 177 -15.56 1.58 1.85
CA ALA A 177 -15.38 0.55 0.83
C ALA A 177 -15.39 -0.87 1.44
N LEU A 178 -14.76 -1.04 2.60
CA LEU A 178 -14.72 -2.30 3.33
C LEU A 178 -16.08 -2.69 3.91
N LEU A 179 -16.85 -1.73 4.44
CA LEU A 179 -18.22 -1.98 4.88
C LEU A 179 -19.08 -2.53 3.74
N LYS A 180 -19.02 -1.89 2.57
CA LYS A 180 -19.72 -2.37 1.37
C LYS A 180 -19.24 -3.76 0.95
N ALA A 181 -17.93 -3.95 0.82
CA ALA A 181 -17.34 -5.22 0.38
C ALA A 181 -17.62 -6.40 1.33
N SER A 182 -17.71 -6.13 2.64
CA SER A 182 -17.90 -7.13 3.69
C SER A 182 -19.36 -7.38 4.08
N ARG A 183 -20.32 -6.85 3.31
CA ARG A 183 -21.75 -6.92 3.63
C ARG A 183 -22.05 -6.38 5.04
N ASN A 184 -21.51 -5.20 5.35
CA ASN A 184 -21.57 -4.54 6.66
C ASN A 184 -20.89 -5.30 7.80
N GLY A 185 -19.72 -5.92 7.54
CA GLY A 185 -18.91 -6.61 8.56
C GLY A 185 -19.26 -8.08 8.78
N GLN A 186 -20.13 -8.65 7.94
CA GLN A 186 -20.40 -10.09 7.96
C GLN A 186 -19.15 -10.88 7.57
N ASP A 187 -18.49 -10.46 6.49
CA ASP A 187 -17.30 -11.11 5.96
C ASP A 187 -16.02 -10.61 6.65
N PRO A 188 -15.08 -11.49 7.02
CA PRO A 188 -13.78 -11.09 7.54
C PRO A 188 -12.96 -10.35 6.47
N ILE A 189 -12.17 -9.38 6.92
CA ILE A 189 -11.29 -8.59 6.05
C ILE A 189 -9.84 -8.92 6.38
N VAL A 190 -9.07 -9.29 5.36
CA VAL A 190 -7.64 -9.59 5.47
C VAL A 190 -6.83 -8.51 4.76
N PHE A 191 -5.86 -7.94 5.47
CA PHE A 191 -4.84 -7.03 4.95
C PHE A 191 -3.54 -7.78 4.73
N ASP A 192 -2.85 -7.50 3.63
CA ASP A 192 -1.50 -8.02 3.35
C ASP A 192 -0.37 -7.28 4.08
N THR A 193 -0.70 -6.24 4.86
CA THR A 193 0.27 -5.41 5.56
C THR A 193 -0.26 -4.94 6.91
N THR A 194 0.44 -5.32 7.98
CA THR A 194 0.15 -4.92 9.36
C THR A 194 0.00 -3.40 9.53
N PRO A 195 0.84 -2.51 8.96
CA PRO A 195 0.66 -1.08 9.14
C PRO A 195 -0.68 -0.55 8.63
N CYS A 196 -1.22 -1.10 7.52
CA CYS A 196 -2.53 -0.71 7.03
C CYS A 196 -3.64 -1.25 7.93
N ALA A 197 -3.56 -2.51 8.37
CA ALA A 197 -4.52 -3.08 9.30
C ALA A 197 -4.58 -2.27 10.60
N LEU A 198 -3.44 -1.99 11.22
CA LEU A 198 -3.35 -1.19 12.45
C LEU A 198 -3.91 0.23 12.27
N ARG A 199 -3.68 0.86 11.11
CA ARG A 199 -4.19 2.21 10.84
C ARG A 199 -5.71 2.25 10.79
N VAL A 200 -6.33 1.25 10.15
CA VAL A 200 -7.79 1.12 10.09
C VAL A 200 -8.36 0.71 11.46
N LYS A 201 -7.64 -0.14 12.22
CA LYS A 201 -8.03 -0.54 13.58
C LYS A 201 -8.09 0.61 14.60
N LYS A 202 -7.48 1.78 14.33
CA LYS A 202 -7.51 2.92 15.27
C LYS A 202 -8.92 3.35 15.70
N ASN A 203 -9.93 3.15 14.85
CA ASN A 203 -11.34 3.41 15.18
C ASN A 203 -12.20 2.13 15.16
N GLN A 204 -11.61 0.95 15.38
CA GLN A 204 -12.32 -0.32 15.25
C GLN A 204 -13.57 -0.41 16.15
N ALA A 205 -13.53 0.20 17.34
CA ALA A 205 -14.68 0.26 18.27
C ALA A 205 -15.92 0.96 17.68
N GLN A 206 -15.77 1.70 16.58
CA GLN A 206 -16.84 2.43 15.89
C GLN A 206 -17.36 1.69 14.64
N THR A 207 -16.83 0.49 14.35
CA THR A 207 -17.16 -0.24 13.12
C THR A 207 -17.42 -1.73 13.41
N PRO A 208 -18.35 -2.39 12.69
CA PRO A 208 -18.55 -3.83 12.78
C PRO A 208 -17.47 -4.66 12.04
N LEU A 209 -16.41 -4.03 11.54
CA LEU A 209 -15.43 -4.67 10.68
C LEU A 209 -14.52 -5.65 11.45
N LYS A 210 -14.42 -6.88 10.95
CA LYS A 210 -13.53 -7.93 11.48
C LYS A 210 -12.21 -7.91 10.71
N LEU A 211 -11.20 -7.24 11.28
CA LEU A 211 -9.94 -6.93 10.59
C LEU A 211 -8.80 -7.86 11.03
N TYR A 212 -8.20 -8.54 10.06
CA TYR A 212 -7.04 -9.41 10.21
C TYR A 212 -5.91 -8.94 9.30
N ASP A 213 -4.67 -9.22 9.71
CA ASP A 213 -3.47 -9.10 8.89
C ASP A 213 -2.78 -10.45 8.75
N ILE A 214 -2.10 -10.64 7.62
CA ILE A 214 -1.27 -11.82 7.31
C ILE A 214 0.21 -11.46 7.26
#